data_AF-A0A662SJF6-F1
#
_entry.id   AF-A0A662SJF6-F1
#
_cell.length_a   1.000
_cell.length_b   1.000
_cell.length_c   1.000
_cell.angle_alpha   90.00
_cell.angle_beta   90.00
_cell.angle_gamma   90.00
#
_symmetry.space_group_name_H-M   'P 1'
#
loop_
_entity.id
_entity.type
_entity.pdbx_description
1 polymer ?
#
loop_
_entity_poly.entity_id
_entity_poly.type
_entity_poly.pdbx_seq_one_letter_code
_entity_poly.pdbx_strand_id
1 'polypeptide(L)'
;VRIRVRTLGGKKLGSIEEEFLERLMPGDRFVLGGKVYEFVKTVRGFTAVVMPAYDEKPTVPSWFSEMLPLSYDLALEISRFRGKMFEWLEKGVRGQKIVDWIMKNCRADHNIANAILQYFTEEWLYLKSRGVRKYPSDRVLMVEVFVDEDGKKYVVYHALFGRRVNDALSRAVAYLAGRRVRRNLGIIVGDHGFAIVYPPGVQVHHSYLMDIKPEDLPSVLKKAVERTELFERRFRHVATRGLMLLRRYKGTETSIRRRQFNAKKILEAVRELREFPMVKETFREILEDFMDVKNAMEVLRKIRKGEIQVVMLRPTKVPSPFAHNIVLQGMSDIVLMESRRQMLARLHNMVMKVIQRESYAIQNGDN
;
A
#
# COMPACT_ATOMS: atom_id res chain seq x y z
N VAL A 1 -3.30 -16.38 11.39
CA VAL A 1 -2.76 -16.91 12.69
C VAL A 1 -2.35 -15.74 13.59
N ARG A 2 -2.51 -15.84 14.92
CA ARG A 2 -2.04 -14.80 15.87
C ARG A 2 -0.57 -15.00 16.25
N ILE A 3 0.23 -13.95 16.15
CA ILE A 3 1.64 -13.85 16.50
C ILE A 3 1.78 -13.11 17.82
N ARG A 4 2.56 -13.64 18.77
CA ARG A 4 2.80 -12.95 20.06
C ARG A 4 3.72 -11.75 19.87
N VAL A 5 3.51 -10.69 20.64
CA VAL A 5 4.41 -9.53 20.68
C VAL A 5 5.07 -9.43 22.05
N ARG A 6 6.39 -9.26 22.08
CA ARG A 6 7.20 -9.14 23.29
C ARG A 6 8.22 -8.01 23.17
N THR A 7 8.57 -7.39 24.28
CA THR A 7 9.70 -6.46 24.35
C THR A 7 11.05 -7.20 24.28
N LEU A 8 12.15 -6.46 24.07
CA LEU A 8 13.52 -6.99 24.18
C LEU A 8 13.78 -7.70 25.52
N GLY A 9 13.25 -7.15 26.63
CA GLY A 9 13.33 -7.76 27.97
C GLY A 9 12.36 -8.93 28.19
N GLY A 10 11.63 -9.39 27.16
CA GLY A 10 10.76 -10.57 27.22
C GLY A 10 9.34 -10.33 27.75
N LYS A 11 9.01 -9.09 28.19
CA LYS A 11 7.64 -8.73 28.63
C LYS A 11 6.63 -8.95 27.51
N LYS A 12 5.56 -9.70 27.79
CA LYS A 12 4.44 -9.94 26.85
C LYS A 12 3.57 -8.70 26.73
N LEU A 13 3.32 -8.25 25.50
CA LEU A 13 2.51 -7.07 25.21
C LEU A 13 1.14 -7.41 24.62
N GLY A 14 1.06 -8.49 23.85
CA GLY A 14 -0.19 -8.90 23.19
C GLY A 14 0.06 -9.83 22.02
N SER A 15 -0.78 -9.72 20.99
CA SER A 15 -0.61 -10.41 19.72
C SER A 15 -1.04 -9.56 18.53
N ILE A 16 -0.40 -9.78 17.39
CA ILE A 16 -0.73 -9.22 16.08
C ILE A 16 -1.07 -10.36 15.11
N GLU A 17 -1.65 -10.04 13.97
CA GLU A 17 -1.86 -11.04 12.93
C GLU A 17 -0.60 -11.35 12.13
N GLU A 18 -0.59 -12.54 11.54
CA GLU A 18 0.49 -13.03 10.71
C GLU A 18 0.72 -12.17 9.46
N GLU A 19 -0.34 -11.83 8.72
CA GLU A 19 -0.25 -11.00 7.52
C GLU A 19 0.26 -9.59 7.83
N PHE A 20 -0.06 -9.07 9.01
CA PHE A 20 0.48 -7.79 9.46
C PHE A 20 1.99 -7.88 9.67
N LEU A 21 2.48 -8.93 10.36
CA LEU A 21 3.91 -9.14 10.56
C LEU A 21 4.66 -9.39 9.23
N GLU A 22 4.03 -10.02 8.23
CA GLU A 22 4.63 -10.20 6.90
C GLU A 22 4.94 -8.86 6.20
N ARG A 23 4.27 -7.78 6.56
CA ARG A 23 4.51 -6.45 5.99
C ARG A 23 5.57 -5.64 6.74
N LEU A 24 5.95 -6.04 7.95
CA LEU A 24 6.90 -5.29 8.77
C LEU A 24 8.36 -5.51 8.33
N MET A 25 9.12 -4.43 8.29
CA MET A 25 10.57 -4.41 8.20
C MET A 25 11.18 -3.98 9.54
N PRO A 26 12.40 -4.44 9.89
CA PRO A 26 13.12 -3.90 11.04
C PRO A 26 13.20 -2.37 11.01
N GLY A 27 12.84 -1.73 12.12
CA GLY A 27 12.70 -0.28 12.24
C GLY A 27 11.27 0.24 12.00
N ASP A 28 10.34 -0.60 11.54
CA ASP A 28 8.94 -0.18 11.40
C ASP A 28 8.28 0.01 12.75
N ARG A 29 7.59 1.13 12.93
CA ARG A 29 6.87 1.47 14.15
C ARG A 29 5.38 1.27 13.99
N PHE A 30 4.75 0.58 14.93
CA PHE A 30 3.32 0.29 14.89
C PHE A 30 2.69 0.41 16.28
N VAL A 31 1.38 0.63 16.30
CA VAL A 31 0.61 0.73 17.55
C VAL A 31 0.15 -0.65 18.00
N LEU A 32 0.39 -0.97 19.29
CA LEU A 32 -0.16 -2.15 19.95
C LEU A 32 -0.70 -1.76 21.33
N GLY A 33 -2.00 -1.94 21.56
CA GLY A 33 -2.62 -1.58 22.84
C GLY A 33 -2.48 -0.09 23.18
N GLY A 34 -2.62 0.79 22.18
CA GLY A 34 -2.54 2.24 22.35
C GLY A 34 -1.13 2.81 22.53
N LYS A 35 -0.08 1.99 22.42
CA LYS A 35 1.32 2.44 22.52
C LYS A 35 2.10 2.10 21.27
N VAL A 36 3.03 2.97 20.88
CA VAL A 36 3.88 2.76 19.71
C VAL A 36 5.11 1.93 20.09
N TYR A 37 5.41 0.95 19.24
CA TYR A 37 6.58 0.09 19.37
C TYR A 37 7.29 -0.04 18.03
N GLU A 38 8.63 -0.06 18.07
CA GLU A 38 9.46 -0.33 16.91
C GLU A 38 9.73 -1.83 16.77
N PHE A 39 9.44 -2.38 15.61
CA PHE A 39 9.71 -3.76 15.25
C PHE A 39 11.21 -3.98 15.08
N VAL A 40 11.76 -4.90 15.87
CA VAL A 40 13.20 -5.21 15.83
C VAL A 40 13.45 -6.43 14.96
N LYS A 41 12.76 -7.54 15.26
CA LYS A 41 12.92 -8.83 14.58
C LYS A 41 11.85 -9.82 15.01
N THR A 42 11.65 -10.88 14.25
CA THR A 42 10.96 -12.07 14.75
C THR A 42 11.92 -13.02 15.46
N VAL A 43 11.53 -13.48 16.65
CA VAL A 43 12.20 -14.56 17.38
C VAL A 43 11.32 -15.80 17.36
N ARG A 44 11.92 -16.95 17.02
CA ARG A 44 11.22 -18.25 16.96
C ARG A 44 9.93 -18.13 16.16
N GLY A 45 9.96 -17.50 14.98
CA GLY A 45 8.90 -17.49 13.96
C GLY A 45 7.46 -17.06 14.32
N PHE A 46 7.13 -16.84 15.59
CA PHE A 46 5.78 -16.54 16.10
C PHE A 46 5.82 -15.48 17.21
N THR A 47 6.97 -14.86 17.46
CA THR A 47 7.12 -13.77 18.42
C THR A 47 7.78 -12.59 17.75
N ALA A 48 7.00 -11.54 17.49
CA ALA A 48 7.56 -10.25 17.12
C ALA A 48 8.22 -9.65 18.36
N VAL A 49 9.51 -9.33 18.25
CA VAL A 49 10.25 -8.61 19.27
C VAL A 49 10.27 -7.14 18.89
N VAL A 50 9.89 -6.31 19.85
CA VAL A 50 9.76 -4.87 19.67
C VAL A 50 10.50 -4.12 20.77
N MET A 51 10.78 -2.84 20.54
CA MET A 51 11.22 -1.92 21.57
C MET A 51 10.22 -0.76 21.73
N PRO A 52 10.06 -0.20 22.95
CA PRO A 52 9.27 1.00 23.15
C PRO A 52 9.72 2.14 22.24
N ALA A 53 8.77 2.78 21.58
CA ALA A 53 8.98 3.98 20.78
C ALA A 53 7.82 4.95 21.04
N TYR A 54 7.50 5.17 22.32
CA TYR A 54 6.22 5.78 22.74
C TYR A 54 6.02 7.22 22.25
N ASP A 55 7.12 7.98 22.17
CA ASP A 55 7.11 9.37 21.71
C ASP A 55 7.32 9.48 20.19
N GLU A 56 7.53 8.34 19.53
CA GLU A 56 7.73 8.27 18.09
C GLU A 56 6.43 7.94 17.39
N LYS A 57 6.27 8.49 16.18
CA LYS A 57 5.11 8.17 15.35
C LYS A 57 5.29 6.81 14.67
N PRO A 58 4.21 6.02 14.51
CA PRO A 58 4.21 4.82 13.71
C PRO A 58 4.56 5.11 12.25
N THR A 59 5.20 4.14 11.61
CA THR A 59 5.58 4.15 10.19
C THR A 59 4.67 3.25 9.35
N VAL A 60 3.92 2.34 9.99
CA VAL A 60 3.03 1.41 9.31
C VAL A 60 1.58 1.52 9.81
N PRO A 61 0.58 1.35 8.92
CA PRO A 61 -0.84 1.40 9.26
C PRO A 61 -1.26 0.42 10.35
N SER A 62 -2.29 0.77 11.12
CA SER A 62 -3.00 -0.20 11.96
C SER A 62 -3.98 -1.02 11.10
N TRP A 63 -3.54 -2.21 10.68
CA TRP A 63 -4.33 -3.41 10.37
C TRP A 63 -5.48 -3.33 9.32
N PHE A 64 -5.45 -4.20 8.31
CA PHE A 64 -6.55 -4.46 7.38
C PHE A 64 -6.42 -5.87 6.80
N SER A 65 -7.20 -6.86 7.27
CA SER A 65 -6.97 -8.27 6.93
C SER A 65 -8.20 -9.15 6.66
N GLU A 66 -9.39 -8.58 6.43
CA GLU A 66 -10.59 -9.41 6.14
C GLU A 66 -11.05 -9.39 4.68
N MET A 67 -10.53 -8.49 3.84
CA MET A 67 -10.97 -8.38 2.45
C MET A 67 -10.01 -9.08 1.49
N LEU A 68 -10.56 -9.97 0.65
CA LEU A 68 -9.87 -10.47 -0.54
C LEU A 68 -9.35 -9.30 -1.39
N PRO A 69 -8.14 -9.40 -1.96
CA PRO A 69 -7.59 -8.34 -2.78
C PRO A 69 -8.40 -8.15 -4.05
N LEU A 70 -8.60 -6.89 -4.45
CA LEU A 70 -9.18 -6.56 -5.76
C LEU A 70 -8.30 -7.17 -6.86
N SER A 71 -8.91 -7.91 -7.80
CA SER A 71 -8.21 -8.51 -8.94
C SER A 71 -7.81 -7.45 -9.97
N TYR A 72 -6.80 -7.76 -10.78
CA TYR A 72 -6.31 -6.86 -11.82
C TYR A 72 -7.40 -6.50 -12.84
N ASP A 73 -8.13 -7.49 -13.36
CA ASP A 73 -9.15 -7.26 -14.39
C ASP A 73 -10.31 -6.40 -13.87
N LEU A 74 -10.80 -6.69 -12.65
CA LEU A 74 -11.86 -5.89 -12.05
C LEU A 74 -11.37 -4.47 -11.72
N ALA A 75 -10.11 -4.32 -11.30
CA ALA A 75 -9.52 -3.01 -11.09
C ALA A 75 -9.47 -2.19 -12.39
N LEU A 76 -9.14 -2.81 -13.52
CA LEU A 76 -9.17 -2.13 -14.82
C LEU A 76 -10.58 -1.68 -15.22
N GLU A 77 -11.62 -2.49 -14.99
CA GLU A 77 -13.00 -2.07 -15.26
C GLU A 77 -13.44 -0.89 -14.38
N ILE A 78 -13.07 -0.91 -13.09
CA ILE A 78 -13.32 0.22 -12.19
C ILE A 78 -12.55 1.46 -12.67
N SER A 79 -11.33 1.30 -13.18
CA SER A 79 -10.52 2.40 -13.72
C SER A 79 -11.12 3.01 -15.00
N ARG A 80 -11.69 2.19 -15.89
CA ARG A 80 -12.44 2.67 -17.06
C ARG A 80 -13.71 3.41 -16.64
N PHE A 81 -14.43 2.89 -15.66
CA PHE A 81 -15.58 3.59 -15.08
C PHE A 81 -15.17 4.95 -14.51
N ARG A 82 -14.03 5.05 -13.80
CA ARG A 82 -13.48 6.35 -13.35
C ARG A 82 -13.23 7.30 -14.51
N GLY A 83 -12.58 6.83 -15.57
CA GLY A 83 -12.32 7.65 -16.76
C GLY A 83 -13.61 8.19 -17.38
N LYS A 84 -14.63 7.34 -17.51
CA LYS A 84 -15.95 7.71 -18.02
C LYS A 84 -16.67 8.75 -17.17
N MET A 85 -16.58 8.63 -15.83
CA MET A 85 -17.13 9.62 -14.91
C MET A 85 -16.49 11.00 -15.11
N PHE A 86 -15.16 11.07 -15.19
CA PHE A 86 -14.46 12.34 -15.43
C PHE A 86 -14.76 12.91 -16.82
N GLU A 87 -14.89 12.07 -17.84
CA GLU A 87 -15.29 12.52 -19.18
C GLU A 87 -16.68 13.17 -19.19
N TRP A 88 -17.65 12.60 -18.46
CA TRP A 88 -18.98 13.18 -18.34
C TRP A 88 -19.00 14.50 -17.57
N LEU A 89 -18.21 14.60 -16.50
CA LEU A 89 -18.04 15.84 -15.75
C LEU A 89 -17.41 16.93 -16.62
N GLU A 90 -16.35 16.62 -17.37
CA GLU A 90 -15.72 17.55 -18.31
C GLU A 90 -16.67 18.02 -19.41
N LYS A 91 -17.53 17.13 -19.92
CA LYS A 91 -18.52 17.45 -20.97
C LYS A 91 -19.76 18.18 -20.43
N GLY A 92 -19.87 18.42 -19.13
CA GLY A 92 -21.03 19.04 -18.52
C GLY A 92 -22.31 18.21 -18.65
N VAL A 93 -22.21 16.87 -18.66
CA VAL A 93 -23.38 16.00 -18.69
C VAL A 93 -24.23 16.24 -17.44
N ARG A 94 -25.54 16.44 -17.62
CA ARG A 94 -26.47 16.66 -16.50
C ARG A 94 -26.35 15.55 -15.46
N GLY A 95 -26.17 15.90 -14.19
CA GLY A 95 -25.98 14.96 -13.09
C GLY A 95 -27.05 13.85 -13.03
N GLN A 96 -28.32 14.21 -13.27
CA GLN A 96 -29.42 13.22 -13.32
C GLN A 96 -29.17 12.10 -14.34
N LYS A 97 -28.64 12.42 -15.53
CA LYS A 97 -28.34 11.39 -16.55
C LYS A 97 -27.23 10.45 -16.09
N ILE A 98 -26.25 10.94 -15.34
CA ILE A 98 -25.17 10.14 -14.79
C ILE A 98 -25.72 9.22 -13.69
N VAL A 99 -26.56 9.77 -12.80
CA VAL A 99 -27.25 9.01 -11.73
C VAL A 99 -28.11 7.90 -12.32
N ASP A 100 -28.96 8.20 -13.30
CA ASP A 100 -29.81 7.20 -13.98
C ASP A 100 -28.96 6.08 -14.62
N TRP A 101 -27.82 6.45 -15.22
CA TRP A 101 -26.90 5.48 -15.79
C TRP A 101 -26.30 4.57 -14.72
N ILE A 102 -25.84 5.13 -13.59
CA ILE A 102 -25.27 4.35 -12.47
C ILE A 102 -26.32 3.40 -11.89
N MET A 103 -27.55 3.88 -11.66
CA MET A 103 -28.64 3.03 -11.15
C MET A 103 -28.91 1.84 -12.09
N LYS A 104 -29.01 2.10 -13.40
CA LYS A 104 -29.28 1.07 -14.40
C LYS A 104 -28.15 0.05 -14.57
N ASN A 105 -26.89 0.52 -14.63
CA ASN A 105 -25.75 -0.33 -15.02
C ASN A 105 -25.02 -0.94 -13.81
N CYS A 106 -25.02 -0.25 -12.66
CA CYS A 106 -24.38 -0.72 -11.44
C CYS A 106 -25.37 -1.32 -10.44
N ARG A 107 -26.69 -1.29 -10.74
CA ARG A 107 -27.78 -1.75 -9.85
C ARG A 107 -27.74 -1.07 -8.47
N ALA A 108 -27.32 0.20 -8.46
CA ALA A 108 -27.30 1.03 -7.27
C ALA A 108 -28.68 1.68 -7.04
N ASP A 109 -29.03 1.93 -5.78
CA ASP A 109 -30.15 2.83 -5.47
C ASP A 109 -29.78 4.30 -5.73
N HIS A 110 -30.78 5.17 -5.68
CA HIS A 110 -30.63 6.58 -5.98
C HIS A 110 -29.66 7.30 -5.04
N ASN A 111 -29.63 6.96 -3.75
CA ASN A 111 -28.74 7.60 -2.77
C ASN A 111 -27.29 7.20 -3.04
N ILE A 112 -27.04 5.92 -3.31
CA ILE A 112 -25.70 5.42 -3.67
C ILE A 112 -25.22 6.08 -4.97
N ALA A 113 -26.07 6.14 -6.00
CA ALA A 113 -25.71 6.75 -7.28
C ALA A 113 -25.36 8.25 -7.13
N ASN A 114 -26.12 8.99 -6.32
CA ASN A 114 -25.79 10.38 -5.99
C ASN A 114 -24.49 10.50 -5.20
N ALA A 115 -24.27 9.65 -4.20
CA ALA A 115 -23.03 9.66 -3.41
C ALA A 115 -21.80 9.38 -4.28
N ILE A 116 -21.91 8.46 -5.24
CA ILE A 116 -20.88 8.19 -6.24
C ILE A 116 -20.64 9.45 -7.07
N LEU A 117 -21.67 10.02 -7.68
CA LEU A 117 -21.53 11.24 -8.49
C LEU A 117 -20.88 12.39 -7.70
N GLN A 118 -21.32 12.61 -6.46
CA GLN A 118 -20.78 13.63 -5.58
C GLN A 118 -19.29 13.38 -5.31
N TYR A 119 -18.89 12.16 -4.95
CA TYR A 119 -17.49 11.83 -4.70
C TYR A 119 -16.59 12.09 -5.91
N PHE A 120 -17.05 11.76 -7.11
CA PHE A 120 -16.32 12.08 -8.36
C PHE A 120 -16.29 13.57 -8.66
N THR A 121 -17.38 14.29 -8.37
CA THR A 121 -17.48 15.74 -8.57
C THR A 121 -16.51 16.48 -7.65
N GLU A 122 -16.40 16.07 -6.38
CA GLU A 122 -15.44 16.63 -5.43
C GLU A 122 -14.00 16.39 -5.86
N GLU A 123 -13.64 15.17 -6.28
CA GLU A 123 -12.31 14.87 -6.81
C GLU A 123 -12.02 15.71 -8.07
N TRP A 124 -12.98 15.81 -8.97
CA TRP A 124 -12.85 16.56 -10.21
C TRP A 124 -12.64 18.05 -9.97
N LEU A 125 -13.46 18.69 -9.13
CA LEU A 125 -13.34 20.09 -8.75
C LEU A 125 -12.02 20.35 -8.02
N TYR A 126 -11.63 19.46 -7.12
CA TYR A 126 -10.34 19.54 -6.44
C TYR A 126 -9.19 19.52 -7.48
N LEU A 127 -9.16 18.54 -8.38
CA LEU A 127 -8.11 18.46 -9.41
C LEU A 127 -8.12 19.68 -10.35
N LYS A 128 -9.29 20.19 -10.74
CA LYS A 128 -9.42 21.44 -11.52
C LYS A 128 -8.81 22.63 -10.81
N SER A 129 -9.09 22.82 -9.52
CA SER A 129 -8.51 23.90 -8.70
C SER A 129 -6.99 23.82 -8.57
N ARG A 130 -6.41 22.66 -8.91
CA ARG A 130 -4.96 22.43 -8.95
C ARG A 130 -4.37 22.57 -10.35
N GLY A 131 -5.15 23.01 -11.34
CA GLY A 131 -4.73 23.15 -12.73
C GLY A 131 -4.57 21.82 -13.48
N VAL A 132 -5.12 20.72 -12.95
CA VAL A 132 -4.98 19.39 -13.54
C VAL A 132 -5.97 19.23 -14.69
N ARG A 133 -5.46 18.79 -15.84
CA ARG A 133 -6.24 18.57 -17.09
C ARG A 133 -6.39 17.11 -17.49
N LYS A 134 -5.73 16.19 -16.78
CA LYS A 134 -5.77 14.75 -17.03
C LYS A 134 -6.13 14.04 -15.73
N TYR A 135 -7.21 13.27 -15.76
CA TYR A 135 -7.80 12.67 -14.57
C TYR A 135 -7.46 11.18 -14.45
N PRO A 136 -7.43 10.61 -13.23
CA PRO A 136 -7.11 9.20 -13.03
C PRO A 136 -8.06 8.28 -13.79
N SER A 137 -7.50 7.34 -14.56
CA SER A 137 -8.25 6.39 -15.40
C SER A 137 -7.37 5.17 -15.74
N ASP A 138 -7.87 4.26 -16.58
CA ASP A 138 -7.08 3.13 -17.11
C ASP A 138 -5.91 3.59 -18.00
N ARG A 139 -5.87 4.86 -18.41
CA ARG A 139 -4.80 5.46 -19.23
C ARG A 139 -3.99 6.53 -18.50
N VAL A 140 -4.35 6.87 -17.26
CA VAL A 140 -3.68 7.93 -16.50
C VAL A 140 -3.42 7.43 -15.07
N LEU A 141 -2.14 7.20 -14.77
CA LEU A 141 -1.67 6.94 -13.42
C LEU A 141 -1.30 8.27 -12.77
N MET A 142 -2.13 8.73 -11.84
CA MET A 142 -1.86 9.95 -11.10
C MET A 142 -0.98 9.67 -9.88
N VAL A 143 -0.01 10.55 -9.65
CA VAL A 143 0.88 10.49 -8.49
C VAL A 143 0.76 11.80 -7.73
N GLU A 144 0.31 11.71 -6.49
CA GLU A 144 0.08 12.82 -5.59
C GLU A 144 1.13 12.84 -4.49
N VAL A 145 1.54 14.04 -4.07
CA VAL A 145 2.48 14.22 -2.98
C VAL A 145 1.80 15.00 -1.86
N PHE A 146 1.30 14.28 -0.86
CA PHE A 146 0.71 14.87 0.33
C PHE A 146 1.79 15.07 1.39
N VAL A 147 1.85 16.26 1.98
CA VAL A 147 2.75 16.60 3.09
C VAL A 147 1.90 16.79 4.34
N ASP A 148 2.13 15.96 5.36
CA ASP A 148 1.39 16.07 6.62
C ASP A 148 1.92 17.22 7.50
N GLU A 149 1.29 17.41 8.66
CA GLU A 149 1.62 18.47 9.61
C GLU A 149 3.03 18.30 10.20
N ASP A 150 3.55 17.08 10.28
CA ASP A 150 4.90 16.77 10.78
C ASP A 150 5.96 16.83 9.67
N GLY A 151 5.57 17.10 8.42
CA GLY A 151 6.45 17.15 7.27
C GLY A 151 6.80 15.79 6.65
N LYS A 152 6.15 14.70 7.06
CA LYS A 152 6.22 13.43 6.32
C LYS A 152 5.57 13.62 4.96
N LYS A 153 6.12 12.96 3.95
CA LYS A 153 5.62 13.04 2.57
C LYS A 153 5.07 11.71 2.14
N TYR A 154 3.78 11.69 1.80
CA TYR A 154 3.07 10.56 1.25
C TYR A 154 3.06 10.71 -0.27
N VAL A 155 3.84 9.88 -0.96
CA VAL A 155 3.82 9.80 -2.42
C VAL A 155 2.79 8.75 -2.80
N VAL A 156 1.57 9.19 -3.06
CA VAL A 156 0.40 8.36 -3.33
C VAL A 156 0.30 8.10 -4.83
N TYR A 157 0.39 6.84 -5.22
CA TYR A 157 0.14 6.38 -6.58
C TYR A 157 -1.31 5.91 -6.65
N HIS A 158 -2.14 6.62 -7.41
CA HIS A 158 -3.54 6.28 -7.66
C HIS A 158 -3.63 5.14 -8.67
N ALA A 159 -3.16 3.96 -8.26
CA ALA A 159 -2.97 2.78 -9.09
C ALA A 159 -4.11 1.77 -8.91
N LEU A 160 -5.08 1.79 -9.81
CA LEU A 160 -6.20 0.84 -9.86
C LEU A 160 -5.79 -0.41 -10.66
N PHE A 161 -4.81 -1.14 -10.16
CA PHE A 161 -4.33 -2.41 -10.74
C PHE A 161 -4.57 -3.62 -9.82
N GLY A 162 -5.27 -3.41 -8.70
CA GLY A 162 -5.51 -4.45 -7.71
C GLY A 162 -4.36 -4.61 -6.71
N ARG A 163 -4.68 -5.12 -5.51
CA ARG A 163 -3.75 -5.08 -4.37
C ARG A 163 -2.43 -5.79 -4.63
N ARG A 164 -2.48 -6.95 -5.29
CA ARG A 164 -1.31 -7.82 -5.49
C ARG A 164 -0.33 -7.22 -6.50
N VAL A 165 -0.85 -6.51 -7.51
CA VAL A 165 -0.04 -5.71 -8.44
C VAL A 165 0.56 -4.50 -7.73
N ASN A 166 -0.27 -3.78 -6.94
CA ASN A 166 0.18 -2.63 -6.16
C ASN A 166 1.25 -3.02 -5.12
N ASP A 167 1.16 -4.20 -4.50
CA ASP A 167 2.15 -4.71 -3.56
C ASP A 167 3.51 -4.92 -4.25
N ALA A 168 3.52 -5.53 -5.44
CA ALA A 168 4.73 -5.65 -6.27
C ALA A 168 5.33 -4.27 -6.63
N LEU A 169 4.53 -3.39 -7.22
CA LEU A 169 5.02 -2.07 -7.66
C LEU A 169 5.53 -1.24 -6.48
N SER A 170 4.79 -1.22 -5.36
CA SER A 170 5.16 -0.45 -4.17
C SER A 170 6.48 -0.90 -3.56
N ARG A 171 6.72 -2.21 -3.45
CA ARG A 171 7.99 -2.75 -2.90
C ARG A 171 9.17 -2.50 -3.81
N ALA A 172 8.99 -2.62 -5.12
CA ALA A 172 10.05 -2.29 -6.07
C ALA A 172 10.42 -0.80 -5.99
N VAL A 173 9.43 0.09 -5.98
CA VAL A 173 9.63 1.53 -5.81
C VAL A 173 10.29 1.84 -4.46
N ALA A 174 9.79 1.29 -3.36
CA ALA A 174 10.34 1.50 -2.02
C ALA A 174 11.80 1.03 -1.91
N TYR A 175 12.13 -0.12 -2.52
CA TYR A 175 13.50 -0.64 -2.53
C TYR A 175 14.46 0.29 -3.28
N LEU A 176 14.09 0.77 -4.46
CA LEU A 176 14.92 1.70 -5.23
C LEU A 176 15.06 3.05 -4.52
N ALA A 177 13.94 3.58 -4.02
CA ALA A 177 13.91 4.84 -3.30
C ALA A 177 14.73 4.78 -2.00
N GLY A 178 14.52 3.74 -1.18
CA GLY A 178 15.21 3.53 0.09
C GLY A 178 16.72 3.41 -0.06
N ARG A 179 17.21 2.78 -1.14
CA ARG A 179 18.65 2.73 -1.46
C ARG A 179 19.23 4.11 -1.77
N ARG A 180 18.48 4.95 -2.49
CA ARG A 180 18.93 6.30 -2.85
C ARG A 180 18.95 7.22 -1.63
N VAL A 181 17.91 7.17 -0.79
CA VAL A 181 17.82 8.00 0.41
C VAL A 181 18.53 7.42 1.63
N ARG A 182 19.09 6.20 1.53
CA ARG A 182 19.76 5.44 2.61
C ARG A 182 18.92 5.33 3.88
N ARG A 183 17.61 5.22 3.74
CA ARG A 183 16.63 5.11 4.84
C ARG A 183 15.54 4.12 4.48
N ASN A 184 14.98 3.47 5.49
CA ASN A 184 13.77 2.69 5.32
C ASN A 184 12.60 3.63 5.07
N LEU A 185 11.80 3.31 4.06
CA LEU A 185 10.60 4.05 3.68
C LEU A 185 9.37 3.25 4.06
N GLY A 186 8.35 3.93 4.57
CA GLY A 186 7.07 3.29 4.85
C GLY A 186 6.36 2.94 3.56
N ILE A 187 5.63 1.83 3.56
CA ILE A 187 4.82 1.38 2.43
C ILE A 187 3.38 1.20 2.89
N ILE A 188 2.45 1.79 2.15
CA ILE A 188 1.01 1.59 2.34
C ILE A 188 0.47 1.01 1.04
N VAL A 189 -0.29 -0.07 1.11
CA VAL A 189 -0.82 -0.76 -0.08
C VAL A 189 -2.31 -0.96 0.10
N GLY A 190 -3.09 -0.55 -0.90
CA GLY A 190 -4.53 -0.77 -1.00
C GLY A 190 -4.94 -1.23 -2.40
N ASP A 191 -6.24 -1.47 -2.57
CA ASP A 191 -6.82 -1.90 -3.85
C ASP A 191 -6.81 -0.80 -4.91
N HIS A 192 -6.89 0.46 -4.49
CA HIS A 192 -6.96 1.62 -5.37
C HIS A 192 -5.64 2.37 -5.55
N GLY A 193 -4.56 1.86 -4.96
CA GLY A 193 -3.25 2.47 -5.04
C GLY A 193 -2.32 2.05 -3.92
N PHE A 194 -1.16 2.69 -3.89
CA PHE A 194 -0.18 2.53 -2.83
C PHE A 194 0.50 3.87 -2.53
N ALA A 195 1.12 4.00 -1.36
CA ALA A 195 1.91 5.16 -1.03
C ALA A 195 3.28 4.77 -0.48
N ILE A 196 4.28 5.58 -0.84
CA ILE A 196 5.60 5.55 -0.24
C ILE A 196 5.72 6.72 0.73
N VAL A 197 6.00 6.41 1.99
CA VAL A 197 6.05 7.38 3.07
C VAL A 197 7.51 7.75 3.34
N TYR A 198 7.84 9.01 3.07
CA TYR A 198 9.15 9.58 3.33
C TYR A 198 9.15 10.28 4.69
N PRO A 199 10.19 10.08 5.51
CA PRO A 199 10.32 10.81 6.76
C PRO A 199 10.60 12.30 6.49
N PRO A 200 10.38 13.17 7.48
CA PRO A 200 10.59 14.60 7.34
C PRO A 200 12.02 14.92 6.91
N GLY A 201 12.17 15.97 6.11
CA GLY A 201 13.47 16.44 5.59
C GLY A 201 14.04 15.62 4.42
N VAL A 202 13.43 14.50 4.02
CA VAL A 202 13.90 13.74 2.86
C VAL A 202 13.34 14.32 1.55
N GLN A 203 14.21 14.50 0.57
CA GLN A 203 13.80 14.92 -0.77
C GLN A 203 13.18 13.73 -1.51
N VAL A 204 12.01 13.97 -2.11
CA VAL A 204 11.33 12.95 -2.89
C VAL A 204 11.84 13.01 -4.33
N HIS A 205 12.20 11.85 -4.87
CA HIS A 205 12.34 11.65 -6.30
C HIS A 205 11.14 10.85 -6.79
N HIS A 206 10.56 11.24 -7.93
CA HIS A 206 9.29 10.69 -8.41
C HIS A 206 9.47 9.71 -9.58
N SER A 207 10.70 9.56 -10.09
CA SER A 207 10.99 8.77 -11.29
C SER A 207 11.03 7.26 -11.05
N TYR A 208 11.11 6.79 -9.80
CA TYR A 208 11.43 5.40 -9.49
C TYR A 208 10.53 4.36 -10.17
N LEU A 209 9.22 4.65 -10.34
CA LEU A 209 8.33 3.74 -11.06
C LEU A 209 8.68 3.65 -12.55
N MET A 210 9.04 4.78 -13.16
CA MET A 210 9.43 4.88 -14.58
C MET A 210 10.86 4.37 -14.82
N ASP A 211 11.71 4.35 -13.79
CA ASP A 211 13.09 3.86 -13.85
C ASP A 211 13.16 2.32 -13.85
N ILE A 212 12.08 1.62 -13.49
CA ILE A 212 12.04 0.16 -13.47
C ILE A 212 11.76 -0.37 -14.89
N LYS A 213 12.72 -1.12 -15.45
CA LYS A 213 12.44 -1.91 -16.65
C LYS A 213 11.55 -3.11 -16.27
N PRO A 214 10.50 -3.42 -17.05
CA PRO A 214 9.61 -4.55 -16.77
C PRO A 214 10.37 -5.86 -16.57
N GLU A 215 11.40 -6.11 -17.39
CA GLU A 215 12.22 -7.32 -17.38
C GLU A 215 13.05 -7.44 -16.09
N ASP A 216 13.44 -6.31 -15.51
CA ASP A 216 14.23 -6.25 -14.28
C ASP A 216 13.37 -6.39 -13.01
N LEU A 217 12.04 -6.17 -13.10
CA LEU A 217 11.14 -6.15 -11.95
C LEU A 217 11.26 -7.40 -11.06
N PRO A 218 11.26 -8.65 -11.59
CA PRO A 218 11.43 -9.83 -10.75
C PRO A 218 12.76 -9.82 -9.98
N SER A 219 13.85 -9.36 -10.61
CA SER A 219 15.17 -9.30 -9.97
C SER A 219 15.24 -8.24 -8.87
N VAL A 220 14.58 -7.09 -9.08
CA VAL A 220 14.45 -6.01 -8.09
C VAL A 220 13.65 -6.51 -6.90
N LEU A 221 12.51 -7.17 -7.14
CA LEU A 221 11.66 -7.71 -6.09
C LEU A 221 12.35 -8.79 -5.28
N LYS A 222 13.08 -9.72 -5.92
CA LYS A 222 13.89 -10.72 -5.20
C LYS A 222 14.80 -10.04 -4.19
N LYS A 223 15.53 -9.00 -4.59
CA LYS A 223 16.41 -8.23 -3.68
C LYS A 223 15.63 -7.48 -2.60
N ALA A 224 14.44 -6.97 -2.92
CA ALA A 224 13.58 -6.26 -1.98
C ALA A 224 13.03 -7.17 -0.88
N VAL A 225 12.73 -8.44 -1.19
CA VAL A 225 12.09 -9.38 -0.25
C VAL A 225 13.05 -10.33 0.45
N GLU A 226 14.21 -10.65 -0.12
CA GLU A 226 15.15 -11.69 0.37
C GLU A 226 15.53 -11.56 1.85
N ARG A 227 15.58 -10.33 2.38
CA ARG A 227 15.94 -10.04 3.79
C ARG A 227 14.74 -9.61 4.65
N THR A 228 13.52 -9.87 4.20
CA THR A 228 12.28 -9.48 4.89
C THR A 228 11.66 -10.65 5.65
N GLU A 229 10.82 -10.32 6.63
CA GLU A 229 10.05 -11.32 7.38
C GLU A 229 9.08 -12.11 6.47
N LEU A 230 8.55 -11.48 5.42
CA LEU A 230 7.75 -12.16 4.40
C LEU A 230 8.51 -13.36 3.82
N PHE A 231 9.78 -13.17 3.45
CA PHE A 231 10.59 -14.25 2.89
C PHE A 231 10.86 -15.36 3.90
N GLU A 232 11.30 -15.02 5.12
CA GLU A 232 11.59 -16.03 6.14
C GLU A 232 10.35 -16.86 6.51
N ARG A 233 9.17 -16.24 6.46
CA ARG A 233 7.89 -16.89 6.73
C ARG A 233 7.45 -17.80 5.60
N ARG A 234 7.44 -17.31 4.36
CA ARG A 234 7.09 -18.11 3.18
C ARG A 234 8.04 -19.28 3.02
N PHE A 235 9.34 -19.07 3.24
CA PHE A 235 10.33 -20.15 3.24
C PHE A 235 9.98 -21.25 4.25
N ARG A 236 9.53 -20.89 5.45
CA ARG A 236 9.10 -21.87 6.44
C ARG A 236 7.89 -22.67 5.99
N HIS A 237 6.92 -22.03 5.34
CA HIS A 237 5.74 -22.72 4.79
C HIS A 237 6.16 -23.69 3.69
N VAL A 238 6.96 -23.24 2.74
CA VAL A 238 7.53 -24.05 1.65
C VAL A 238 8.33 -25.22 2.21
N ALA A 239 9.28 -24.98 3.11
CA ALA A 239 10.10 -26.03 3.73
C ALA A 239 9.28 -27.02 4.58
N THR A 240 8.17 -26.57 5.18
CA THR A 240 7.23 -27.44 5.89
C THR A 240 6.42 -28.31 4.94
N ARG A 241 5.94 -27.76 3.81
CA ARG A 241 5.21 -28.51 2.78
C ARG A 241 6.13 -29.47 2.03
N GLY A 242 7.36 -29.06 1.74
CA GLY A 242 8.40 -29.86 1.11
C GLY A 242 9.11 -30.84 2.04
N LEU A 243 8.57 -31.09 3.25
CA LEU A 243 9.06 -32.07 4.24
C LEU A 243 10.52 -31.89 4.70
N MET A 244 11.14 -30.75 4.38
CA MET A 244 12.49 -30.39 4.83
C MET A 244 12.53 -30.12 6.35
N LEU A 245 11.38 -29.74 6.91
CA LEU A 245 11.20 -29.57 8.35
C LEU A 245 10.50 -30.79 8.95
N LEU A 246 11.29 -31.65 9.59
CA LEU A 246 10.80 -32.84 10.28
C LEU A 246 9.74 -32.47 11.33
N ARG A 247 8.53 -33.01 11.17
CA ARG A 247 7.44 -32.88 12.15
C ARG A 247 7.56 -33.91 13.27
N ARG A 248 8.09 -35.09 12.96
CA ARG A 248 8.41 -36.16 13.91
C ARG A 248 9.88 -36.54 13.78
N TYR A 249 10.52 -36.80 14.91
CA TYR A 249 11.88 -37.30 14.96
C TYR A 249 11.90 -38.52 15.90
N LYS A 250 12.30 -39.69 15.36
CA LYS A 250 12.32 -40.97 16.09
C LYS A 250 11.01 -41.25 16.85
N GLY A 251 9.87 -41.16 16.16
CA GLY A 251 8.55 -41.42 16.74
C GLY A 251 7.96 -40.31 17.61
N THR A 252 8.75 -39.30 18.01
CA THR A 252 8.27 -38.19 18.84
C THR A 252 7.92 -36.95 18.00
N GLU A 253 6.83 -36.26 18.36
CA GLU A 253 6.52 -34.98 17.73
C GLU A 253 7.52 -33.91 18.12
N THR A 254 8.09 -33.26 17.10
CA THR A 254 8.99 -32.13 17.30
C THR A 254 8.19 -30.89 17.70
N SER A 255 8.64 -30.22 18.75
CA SER A 255 8.02 -28.97 19.17
C SER A 255 8.07 -27.93 18.05
N ILE A 256 7.03 -27.10 17.96
CA ILE A 256 6.92 -26.00 16.97
C ILE A 256 8.17 -25.09 17.05
N ARG A 257 8.69 -24.88 18.26
CA ARG A 257 9.88 -24.08 18.54
C ARG A 257 11.15 -24.69 17.95
N ARG A 258 11.31 -26.02 18.00
CA ARG A 258 12.43 -26.74 17.38
C ARG A 258 12.34 -26.69 15.85
N ARG A 259 11.14 -26.91 15.29
CA ARG A 259 10.89 -26.79 13.84
C ARG A 259 11.28 -25.42 13.29
N GLN A 260 10.98 -24.34 14.02
CA GLN A 260 11.33 -22.99 13.57
C GLN A 260 12.80 -22.62 13.75
N PHE A 261 13.44 -23.07 14.82
CA PHE A 261 14.89 -22.90 14.97
C PHE A 261 15.62 -23.59 13.82
N ASN A 262 15.22 -24.83 13.51
CA ASN A 262 15.74 -25.57 12.37
C ASN A 262 15.44 -24.85 11.05
N ALA A 263 14.23 -24.32 10.85
CA ALA A 263 13.89 -23.56 9.64
C ALA A 263 14.77 -22.32 9.44
N LYS A 264 15.05 -21.58 10.51
CA LYS A 264 15.93 -20.41 10.42
C LYS A 264 17.37 -20.82 10.13
N LYS A 265 17.88 -21.86 10.79
CA LYS A 265 19.25 -22.39 10.55
C LYS A 265 19.41 -22.92 9.13
N ILE A 266 18.41 -23.66 8.65
CA ILE A 266 18.34 -24.13 7.27
C ILE A 266 18.34 -22.93 6.32
N LEU A 267 17.48 -21.94 6.56
CA LEU A 267 17.42 -20.75 5.73
C LEU A 267 18.77 -20.02 5.71
N GLU A 268 19.41 -19.81 6.86
CA GLU A 268 20.76 -19.21 6.94
C GLU A 268 21.77 -19.98 6.08
N ALA A 269 21.71 -21.32 6.04
CA ALA A 269 22.62 -22.15 5.26
C ALA A 269 22.33 -22.15 3.75
N VAL A 270 21.06 -22.04 3.33
CA VAL A 270 20.66 -22.17 1.92
C VAL A 270 20.30 -20.84 1.25
N ARG A 271 20.29 -19.73 1.98
CA ARG A 271 19.85 -18.41 1.47
C ARG A 271 20.60 -17.97 0.22
N GLU A 272 21.91 -18.22 0.17
CA GLU A 272 22.76 -17.84 -0.97
C GLU A 272 22.64 -18.81 -2.15
N LEU A 273 22.11 -20.01 -1.92
CA LEU A 273 21.87 -21.04 -2.93
C LEU A 273 20.56 -20.76 -3.67
N ARG A 274 20.58 -19.79 -4.60
CA ARG A 274 19.38 -19.32 -5.31
C ARG A 274 18.61 -20.39 -6.07
N GLU A 275 19.30 -21.42 -6.56
CA GLU A 275 18.68 -22.57 -7.25
C GLU A 275 18.23 -23.68 -6.30
N PHE A 276 18.45 -23.54 -4.98
CA PHE A 276 17.93 -24.50 -4.02
C PHE A 276 16.39 -24.56 -4.12
N PRO A 277 15.77 -25.74 -4.31
CA PRO A 277 14.34 -25.85 -4.65
C PRO A 277 13.42 -25.09 -3.70
N MET A 278 13.67 -25.14 -2.39
CA MET A 278 12.84 -24.42 -1.41
C MET A 278 13.00 -22.90 -1.49
N VAL A 279 14.19 -22.39 -1.83
CA VAL A 279 14.44 -20.95 -2.02
C VAL A 279 13.75 -20.47 -3.30
N LYS A 280 13.90 -21.24 -4.39
CA LYS A 280 13.27 -20.96 -5.69
C LYS A 280 11.75 -20.93 -5.57
N GLU A 281 11.15 -21.93 -4.94
CA GLU A 281 9.71 -21.99 -4.70
C GLU A 281 9.24 -20.88 -3.75
N THR A 282 10.04 -20.49 -2.75
CA THR A 282 9.70 -19.35 -1.87
C THR A 282 9.61 -18.05 -2.67
N PHE A 283 10.57 -17.78 -3.56
CA PHE A 283 10.48 -16.63 -4.45
C PHE A 283 9.27 -16.72 -5.37
N ARG A 284 8.97 -17.90 -5.92
CA ARG A 284 7.80 -18.10 -6.78
C ARG A 284 6.51 -17.77 -6.02
N GLU A 285 6.30 -18.34 -4.83
CA GLU A 285 5.09 -18.07 -4.03
C GLU A 285 4.96 -16.57 -3.67
N ILE A 286 6.07 -15.90 -3.35
CA ILE A 286 6.02 -14.46 -3.04
C ILE A 286 5.67 -13.62 -4.29
N LEU A 287 6.32 -13.90 -5.42
CA LEU A 287 6.16 -13.08 -6.64
C LEU A 287 4.86 -13.38 -7.38
N GLU A 288 4.35 -14.61 -7.31
CA GLU A 288 3.23 -15.08 -8.12
C GLU A 288 1.94 -15.35 -7.34
N ASP A 289 2.01 -15.72 -6.05
CA ASP A 289 0.81 -16.03 -5.25
C ASP A 289 0.48 -14.89 -4.28
N PHE A 290 1.48 -14.33 -3.60
CA PHE A 290 1.29 -13.18 -2.72
C PHE A 290 1.18 -11.88 -3.55
N MET A 291 2.10 -11.68 -4.49
CA MET A 291 2.08 -10.59 -5.45
C MET A 291 1.50 -11.04 -6.79
N ASP A 292 1.35 -10.11 -7.73
CA ASP A 292 1.03 -10.38 -9.13
C ASP A 292 2.08 -9.70 -10.01
N VAL A 293 3.27 -10.30 -10.07
CA VAL A 293 4.40 -9.74 -10.82
C VAL A 293 4.16 -9.74 -12.32
N LYS A 294 3.40 -10.71 -12.84
CA LYS A 294 3.07 -10.78 -14.27
C LYS A 294 2.30 -9.54 -14.72
N ASN A 295 1.23 -9.19 -14.02
CA ASN A 295 0.44 -7.99 -14.35
C ASN A 295 1.18 -6.69 -13.97
N ALA A 296 2.01 -6.70 -12.92
CA ALA A 296 2.87 -5.56 -12.61
C ALA A 296 3.87 -5.24 -13.74
N MET A 297 4.49 -6.26 -14.34
CA MET A 297 5.34 -6.08 -15.53
C MET A 297 4.56 -5.51 -16.70
N GLU A 298 3.31 -5.98 -16.91
CA GLU A 298 2.46 -5.47 -17.98
C GLU A 298 2.11 -3.99 -17.79
N VAL A 299 1.77 -3.58 -16.57
CA VAL A 299 1.57 -2.16 -16.23
C VAL A 299 2.82 -1.34 -16.55
N LEU A 300 4.01 -1.79 -16.17
CA LEU A 300 5.25 -1.10 -16.50
C LEU A 300 5.50 -1.02 -18.01
N ARG A 301 5.17 -2.07 -18.77
CA ARG A 301 5.26 -2.03 -20.25
C ARG A 301 4.32 -0.98 -20.83
N LYS A 302 3.07 -0.94 -20.37
CA LYS A 302 2.08 0.05 -20.81
C LYS A 302 2.50 1.47 -20.48
N ILE A 303 3.10 1.70 -19.31
CA ILE A 303 3.68 3.00 -18.95
C ILE A 303 4.82 3.36 -19.92
N ARG A 304 5.76 2.44 -20.19
CA ARG A 304 6.89 2.70 -21.09
C ARG A 304 6.49 2.93 -22.54
N LYS A 305 5.42 2.27 -23.01
CA LYS A 305 4.84 2.50 -24.35
C LYS A 305 4.03 3.79 -24.45
N GLY A 306 3.75 4.46 -23.33
CA GLY A 306 2.89 5.65 -23.28
C GLY A 306 1.39 5.35 -23.32
N GLU A 307 0.99 4.08 -23.20
CA GLU A 307 -0.43 3.67 -23.10
C GLU A 307 -1.04 4.11 -21.76
N ILE A 308 -0.23 4.09 -20.70
CA ILE A 308 -0.56 4.68 -19.38
C ILE A 308 0.35 5.88 -19.16
N GLN A 309 -0.24 7.07 -19.17
CA GLN A 309 0.48 8.29 -18.85
C GLN A 309 0.60 8.48 -17.34
N VAL A 310 1.81 8.72 -16.86
CA VAL A 310 2.04 9.10 -15.46
C VAL A 310 1.93 10.61 -15.31
N VAL A 311 1.04 11.08 -14.44
CA VAL A 311 0.81 12.51 -14.17
C VAL A 311 1.17 12.83 -12.73
N MET A 312 2.20 13.66 -12.55
CA MET A 312 2.70 14.07 -11.23
C MET A 312 2.02 15.36 -10.78
N LEU A 313 1.43 15.35 -9.59
CA LEU A 313 0.89 16.56 -8.96
C LEU A 313 1.95 17.29 -8.15
N ARG A 314 1.79 18.61 -8.02
CA ARG A 314 2.62 19.41 -7.12
C ARG A 314 2.33 19.03 -5.65
N PRO A 315 3.33 19.08 -4.76
CA PRO A 315 3.11 18.84 -3.33
C PRO A 315 2.00 19.70 -2.75
N THR A 316 1.20 19.11 -1.86
CA THR A 316 0.03 19.72 -1.23
C THR A 316 -0.08 19.33 0.23
N LYS A 317 -0.65 20.22 1.06
CA LYS A 317 -1.02 19.94 2.45
C LYS A 317 -2.45 19.41 2.59
N VAL A 318 -3.19 19.32 1.49
CA VAL A 318 -4.56 18.79 1.44
C VAL A 318 -4.52 17.60 0.48
N PRO A 319 -4.76 16.36 0.92
CA PRO A 319 -4.83 15.23 0.01
C PRO A 319 -6.13 15.27 -0.80
N SER A 320 -6.14 14.72 -2.01
CA SER A 320 -7.37 14.59 -2.80
C SER A 320 -8.37 13.63 -2.14
N PRO A 321 -9.69 13.77 -2.41
CA PRO A 321 -10.70 12.78 -2.00
C PRO A 321 -10.32 11.32 -2.29
N PHE A 322 -9.64 11.05 -3.40
CA PHE A 322 -9.17 9.70 -3.75
C PHE A 322 -7.99 9.23 -2.88
N ALA A 323 -7.16 10.14 -2.39
CA ALA A 323 -6.01 9.80 -1.55
C ALA A 323 -6.38 9.59 -0.08
N HIS A 324 -7.55 10.07 0.38
CA HIS A 324 -7.97 10.00 1.78
C HIS A 324 -7.80 8.61 2.39
N ASN A 325 -8.25 7.55 1.72
CA ASN A 325 -8.17 6.20 2.28
C ASN A 325 -6.73 5.71 2.47
N ILE A 326 -5.85 5.97 1.50
CA ILE A 326 -4.44 5.56 1.57
C ILE A 326 -3.72 6.40 2.64
N VAL A 327 -3.97 7.71 2.67
CA VAL A 327 -3.38 8.62 3.66
C VAL A 327 -3.83 8.27 5.08
N LEU A 328 -5.13 8.02 5.29
CA LEU A 328 -5.67 7.60 6.59
C LEU A 328 -5.10 6.27 7.06
N GLN A 329 -4.85 5.32 6.16
CA GLN A 329 -4.13 4.10 6.53
C GLN A 329 -2.72 4.45 7.06
N GLY A 330 -2.04 5.39 6.43
CA GLY A 330 -0.70 5.83 6.82
C GLY A 330 -0.59 6.69 8.07
N MET A 331 -1.60 7.52 8.34
CA MET A 331 -1.70 8.40 9.51
C MET A 331 -2.18 7.59 10.72
N SER A 332 -1.34 6.70 11.19
CA SER A 332 -1.68 5.69 12.21
C SER A 332 -1.41 6.15 13.64
N ASP A 333 -1.65 7.42 13.98
CA ASP A 333 -1.61 7.88 15.37
C ASP A 333 -2.95 7.53 16.05
N ILE A 334 -3.09 6.28 16.51
CA ILE A 334 -4.15 5.76 17.42
C ILE A 334 -5.58 6.20 17.06
N VAL A 335 -6.35 5.34 16.40
CA VAL A 335 -7.71 5.72 16.04
C VAL A 335 -8.70 4.57 16.22
N LEU A 336 -9.51 4.69 17.29
CA LEU A 336 -10.85 4.09 17.37
C LEU A 336 -11.63 4.47 16.11
N MET A 337 -12.59 3.66 15.65
CA MET A 337 -13.38 3.99 14.43
C MET A 337 -13.94 5.42 14.42
N GLU A 338 -14.25 5.98 15.59
CA GLU A 338 -14.68 7.36 15.78
C GLU A 338 -13.64 8.39 15.33
N SER A 339 -12.37 8.29 15.73
CA SER A 339 -11.35 9.24 15.30
C SER A 339 -11.01 9.10 13.80
N ARG A 340 -11.33 7.96 13.15
CA ARG A 340 -11.07 7.77 11.70
C ARG A 340 -12.12 8.51 10.90
N ARG A 341 -13.37 8.42 11.36
CA ARG A 341 -14.48 9.22 10.81
C ARG A 341 -14.21 10.71 11.01
N GLN A 342 -13.76 11.12 12.19
CA GLN A 342 -13.40 12.52 12.45
C GLN A 342 -12.25 12.99 11.56
N MET A 343 -11.20 12.19 11.38
CA MET A 343 -10.09 12.55 10.51
C MET A 343 -10.51 12.60 9.03
N LEU A 344 -11.33 11.65 8.57
CA LEU A 344 -11.89 11.69 7.23
C LEU A 344 -12.74 12.95 7.01
N ALA A 345 -13.59 13.31 7.98
CA ALA A 345 -14.39 14.53 7.94
C ALA A 345 -13.49 15.78 7.91
N ARG A 346 -12.39 15.79 8.69
CA ARG A 346 -11.39 16.87 8.67
C ARG A 346 -10.74 17.03 7.29
N LEU A 347 -10.28 15.92 6.68
CA LEU A 347 -9.69 15.93 5.35
C LEU A 347 -10.69 16.41 4.29
N HIS A 348 -11.92 15.90 4.33
CA HIS A 348 -12.99 16.34 3.43
C HIS A 348 -13.29 17.85 3.60
N ASN A 349 -13.39 18.36 4.83
CA ASN A 349 -13.56 19.79 5.08
C ASN A 349 -12.41 20.63 4.51
N MET A 350 -11.17 20.12 4.55
CA MET A 350 -10.02 20.80 3.93
C MET A 350 -10.16 20.85 2.41
N VAL A 351 -10.59 19.76 1.77
CA VAL A 351 -10.87 19.71 0.32
C VAL A 351 -11.97 20.71 -0.05
N MET A 352 -13.08 20.73 0.68
CA MET A 352 -14.19 21.64 0.40
C MET A 352 -13.78 23.12 0.50
N LYS A 353 -12.91 23.48 1.45
CA LYS A 353 -12.34 24.83 1.55
C LYS A 353 -11.50 25.20 0.33
N VAL A 354 -10.74 24.25 -0.25
CA VAL A 354 -9.96 24.47 -1.47
C VAL A 354 -10.89 24.71 -2.65
N ILE A 355 -11.91 23.86 -2.83
CA ILE A 355 -12.89 23.97 -3.92
C ILE A 355 -13.65 25.31 -3.86
N GLN A 356 -14.09 25.72 -2.66
CA GLN A 356 -14.80 26.98 -2.47
C GLN A 356 -13.94 28.19 -2.81
N ARG A 357 -12.68 28.25 -2.32
CA ARG A 357 -11.77 29.37 -2.60
C ARG A 357 -11.57 29.61 -4.09
N GLU A 358 -11.39 28.54 -4.86
CA GLU A 358 -11.22 28.65 -6.30
C GLU A 358 -12.50 29.10 -7.00
N SER A 359 -13.66 28.61 -6.54
CA SER A 359 -14.96 29.02 -7.09
C SER A 359 -15.21 30.52 -6.86
N TYR A 360 -14.79 31.07 -5.72
CA TYR A 360 -14.83 32.51 -5.44
C TYR A 360 -13.82 33.30 -6.28
N ALA A 361 -12.59 32.78 -6.49
CA ALA A 361 -11.58 33.44 -7.32
C ALA A 361 -12.02 33.56 -8.79
N ILE A 362 -12.65 32.51 -9.33
CA ILE A 362 -13.20 32.50 -10.71
C ILE A 362 -14.37 33.49 -10.83
N GLN A 363 -15.19 33.67 -9.78
CA GLN A 363 -16.30 34.63 -9.78
C GLN A 363 -15.84 36.09 -9.66
N ASN A 364 -14.70 36.35 -9.01
CA ASN A 364 -14.21 37.70 -8.73
C ASN A 364 -13.15 38.21 -9.74
N GLY A 365 -12.78 37.42 -10.75
CA GLY A 365 -11.98 37.90 -11.89
C GLY A 365 -10.50 38.16 -11.60
N ASP A 366 -9.94 37.64 -10.50
CA ASP A 366 -8.51 37.76 -10.20
C ASP A 366 -7.73 36.68 -10.96
N ASN A 367 -7.18 37.04 -12.12
CA ASN A 367 -6.19 36.24 -12.87
C ASN A 367 -4.98 37.10 -13.23
#